data_AF-A0A965KBY1-F1
#
_entry.id   AF-A0A965KBY1-F1
#
_cell.length_a   1.000
_cell.length_b   1.000
_cell.length_c   1.000
_cell.angle_alpha   90.00
_cell.angle_beta   90.00
_cell.angle_gamma   90.00
#
_symmetry.space_group_name_H-M   'P 1'
#
loop_
_entity.id
_entity.type
_entity.pdbx_description
1 polymer ?
#
loop_
_entity_poly.entity_id
_entity_poly.type
_entity_poly.pdbx_seq_one_letter_code
_entity_poly.pdbx_strand_id
1 'polypeptide(L)'
;MALHALSTIDSVRTKVQVADMHFMEARSKLLELAAFLDRVERATGAPDYRIQGLQSALPLLLKDGTERVATILHHWSDPTINPADKAETKAASGVWSGIK
;
A
#
# COMPACT_ATOMS: atom_id res chain seq x y z
N MET A 1 6.30 5.85 -50.92
CA MET A 1 7.47 5.49 -50.07
C MET A 1 7.15 5.92 -48.65
N ALA A 2 6.40 5.10 -47.92
CA ALA A 2 5.89 5.42 -46.60
C ALA A 2 7.01 5.21 -45.57
N LEU A 3 7.70 6.30 -45.24
CA LEU A 3 8.61 6.33 -44.10
C LEU A 3 7.80 6.78 -42.87
N HIS A 4 6.97 5.90 -42.34
CA HIS A 4 6.46 6.04 -40.97
C HIS A 4 7.63 5.72 -40.04
N ALA A 5 8.47 6.73 -39.82
CA ALA A 5 9.55 6.67 -38.88
C ALA A 5 9.00 6.33 -37.49
N LEU A 6 9.57 5.28 -36.91
CA LEU A 6 9.47 4.87 -35.53
C LEU A 6 9.55 6.09 -34.60
N SER A 7 8.40 6.55 -34.10
CA SER A 7 8.29 7.56 -33.04
C SER A 7 8.24 6.82 -31.71
N THR A 8 9.43 6.54 -31.18
CA THR A 8 9.80 6.51 -29.76
C THR A 8 8.82 5.85 -28.79
N ILE A 9 9.23 4.64 -28.38
CA ILE A 9 8.83 3.92 -27.17
C ILE A 9 8.95 4.87 -25.94
N ASP A 10 7.96 4.78 -25.04
CA ASP A 10 7.72 5.55 -23.81
C ASP A 10 7.07 6.95 -23.94
N SER A 11 5.76 6.98 -24.22
CA SER A 11 4.95 8.15 -23.87
C SER A 11 4.68 8.15 -22.36
N VAL A 12 5.39 8.98 -21.60
CA VAL A 12 5.02 9.29 -20.21
C VAL A 12 3.58 9.80 -20.21
N ARG A 13 2.69 9.11 -19.48
CA ARG A 13 1.27 9.49 -19.37
C ARG A 13 1.16 10.83 -18.66
N THR A 14 0.23 11.68 -19.12
CA THR A 14 -0.12 12.90 -18.38
C THR A 14 -0.83 12.57 -17.08
N LYS A 15 -0.85 13.51 -16.13
CA LYS A 15 -1.59 13.36 -14.86
C LYS A 15 -3.08 13.07 -15.10
N VAL A 16 -3.68 13.70 -16.12
CA VAL A 16 -5.08 13.48 -16.49
C VAL A 16 -5.30 12.05 -16.99
N GLN A 17 -4.45 11.55 -17.89
CA GLN A 17 -4.55 10.17 -18.39
C GLN A 17 -4.40 9.14 -17.26
N VAL A 18 -3.50 9.37 -16.30
CA VAL A 18 -3.36 8.51 -15.12
C VAL A 18 -4.63 8.56 -14.24
N ALA A 19 -5.19 9.75 -14.02
CA ALA A 19 -6.41 9.92 -13.25
C ALA A 19 -7.60 9.21 -13.93
N ASP A 20 -7.80 9.42 -15.23
CA ASP A 20 -8.89 8.78 -15.99
C ASP A 20 -8.84 7.25 -15.89
N MET A 21 -7.64 6.66 -15.88
CA MET A 21 -7.46 5.22 -15.77
C MET A 21 -7.68 4.65 -14.36
N HIS A 22 -7.30 5.39 -13.31
CA HIS A 22 -7.16 4.81 -11.96
C HIS A 22 -8.01 5.48 -10.86
N PHE A 23 -8.57 6.66 -11.11
CA PHE A 23 -9.20 7.47 -10.07
C PHE A 23 -10.42 6.79 -9.43
N MET A 24 -11.29 6.14 -10.22
CA MET A 24 -12.47 5.46 -9.67
C MET A 24 -12.11 4.30 -8.73
N GLU A 25 -11.10 3.50 -9.09
CA GLU A 25 -10.63 2.40 -8.25
C GLU A 25 -9.95 2.95 -6.97
N ALA A 26 -9.07 3.95 -7.10
CA ALA A 26 -8.41 4.58 -5.96
C ALA A 26 -9.43 5.20 -4.99
N ARG A 27 -10.47 5.86 -5.53
CA ARG A 27 -11.57 6.41 -4.74
C ARG A 27 -12.33 5.32 -3.99
N SER A 28 -12.64 4.19 -4.63
CA SER A 28 -13.33 3.07 -3.97
C SER A 28 -12.52 2.54 -2.79
N LYS A 29 -11.23 2.25 -3.01
CA LYS A 29 -10.33 1.74 -1.97
C LYS A 29 -10.20 2.69 -0.78
N LEU A 30 -10.17 4.00 -1.03
CA LEU A 30 -10.12 4.99 0.04
C LEU A 30 -11.40 4.98 0.89
N LEU A 31 -12.57 4.89 0.26
CA LEU A 31 -13.85 4.81 0.98
C LEU A 31 -14.00 3.50 1.75
N GLU A 32 -13.55 2.39 1.19
CA GLU A 32 -13.53 1.09 1.86
C GLU A 32 -12.63 1.11 3.10
N LEU A 33 -11.45 1.73 3.01
CA LEU A 33 -10.54 1.89 4.14
C LEU A 33 -11.15 2.77 5.24
N ALA A 34 -11.78 3.88 4.88
CA ALA A 34 -12.48 4.74 5.85
C ALA A 34 -13.61 3.98 6.56
N ALA A 35 -14.46 3.28 5.81
CA ALA A 35 -15.54 2.48 6.38
C ALA A 35 -15.03 1.31 7.25
N PHE A 36 -13.88 0.74 6.93
CA PHE A 36 -13.22 -0.25 7.78
C PHE A 36 -12.81 0.37 9.13
N LEU A 37 -12.15 1.53 9.11
CA LEU A 37 -11.74 2.24 10.33
C LEU A 37 -12.96 2.63 11.18
N ASP A 38 -14.05 3.11 10.59
CA ASP A 38 -15.30 3.41 11.31
C ASP A 38 -15.92 2.17 11.99
N ARG A 39 -15.72 0.97 11.43
CA ARG A 39 -16.17 -0.28 12.06
C ARG A 39 -15.26 -0.69 13.20
N VAL A 40 -13.94 -0.48 13.05
CA VAL A 40 -12.95 -0.71 14.11
C VAL A 40 -13.25 0.17 15.33
N GLU A 41 -13.47 1.46 15.13
CA GLU A 41 -13.75 2.41 16.23
C GLU A 41 -15.06 2.09 16.99
N ARG A 42 -16.02 1.42 16.34
CA ARG A 42 -17.27 0.98 16.98
C ARG A 42 -17.15 -0.39 17.66
N ALA A 43 -16.07 -1.13 17.40
CA ALA A 43 -15.88 -2.46 17.97
C ALA A 43 -15.36 -2.37 19.42
N THR A 44 -15.55 -3.46 20.17
CA THR A 44 -14.98 -3.64 21.51
C THR A 44 -13.87 -4.69 21.46
N GLY A 45 -12.93 -4.64 22.41
CA GLY A 45 -11.84 -5.60 22.52
C GLY A 45 -10.47 -4.96 22.56
N ALA A 46 -9.43 -5.81 22.60
CA ALA A 46 -8.05 -5.37 22.59
C ALA A 46 -7.64 -4.85 21.20
N PRO A 47 -6.70 -3.89 21.12
CA PRO A 47 -6.13 -3.45 19.85
C PRO A 47 -5.48 -4.60 19.07
N ASP A 48 -5.68 -4.64 17.75
CA ASP A 48 -5.00 -5.57 16.84
C ASP A 48 -3.84 -4.85 16.13
N TYR A 49 -2.65 -5.47 16.14
CA TYR A 49 -1.43 -4.87 15.56
C TYR A 49 -1.57 -4.60 14.05
N ARG A 50 -2.44 -5.32 13.33
CA ARG A 50 -2.68 -5.09 11.89
C ARG A 50 -3.39 -3.76 11.67
N ILE A 51 -4.25 -3.35 12.59
CA ILE A 51 -4.92 -2.05 12.57
C ILE A 51 -3.90 -0.94 12.80
N GLN A 52 -3.00 -1.13 13.78
CA GLN A 52 -1.90 -0.20 14.05
C GLN A 52 -0.96 -0.07 12.84
N GLY A 53 -0.67 -1.18 12.15
CA GLY A 53 0.11 -1.18 10.92
C GLY A 53 -0.55 -0.42 9.77
N LEU A 54 -1.86 -0.57 9.59
CA LEU A 54 -2.60 0.22 8.59
C LEU A 54 -2.60 1.71 8.92
N GLN A 55 -2.86 2.08 10.17
CA GLN A 55 -2.89 3.47 10.62
C GLN A 55 -1.52 4.14 10.49
N SER A 56 -0.44 3.46 10.87
CA SER A 56 0.94 3.98 10.76
C SER A 56 1.44 4.11 9.31
N ALA A 57 0.81 3.42 8.35
CA ALA A 57 1.12 3.56 6.93
C ALA A 57 0.47 4.77 6.27
N LEU A 58 -0.58 5.36 6.86
CA LEU A 58 -1.29 6.52 6.27
C LEU A 58 -0.38 7.75 6.06
N PRO A 59 0.48 8.14 7.01
CA PRO A 59 1.44 9.22 6.79
C PRO A 59 2.44 8.92 5.66
N LEU A 60 2.84 7.65 5.50
CA LEU A 60 3.75 7.21 4.44
C LEU A 60 3.10 7.32 3.05
N LEU A 61 1.79 7.02 2.96
CA LEU A 61 1.00 7.19 1.75
C LEU A 61 0.93 8.66 1.30
N LEU A 62 0.87 9.60 2.24
CA LEU A 62 0.72 11.03 1.95
C LEU A 62 2.04 11.74 1.63
N LYS A 63 3.20 11.11 1.88
CA LYS A 63 4.51 11.69 1.58
C LYS A 63 4.71 11.86 0.06
N ASP A 64 5.46 12.89 -0.33
CA ASP A 64 5.87 13.11 -1.73
C ASP A 64 6.81 12.00 -2.24
N GLY A 65 6.79 11.75 -3.55
CA GLY A 65 7.66 10.78 -4.23
C GLY A 65 6.90 9.75 -5.09
N THR A 66 7.63 8.78 -5.66
CA THR A 66 7.08 7.70 -6.50
C THR A 66 7.11 6.33 -5.82
N GLU A 67 7.80 6.19 -4.68
CA GLU A 67 8.10 4.91 -4.03
C GLU A 67 7.18 4.58 -2.84
N ARG A 68 5.94 5.09 -2.84
CA ARG A 68 5.01 4.93 -1.71
C ARG A 68 4.74 3.46 -1.38
N VAL A 69 4.54 2.63 -2.40
CA VAL A 69 4.28 1.19 -2.22
C VAL A 69 5.47 0.51 -1.57
N ALA A 70 6.69 0.72 -2.10
CA ALA A 70 7.90 0.14 -1.51
C ALA A 70 8.12 0.61 -0.06
N THR A 71 7.88 1.90 0.20
CA THR A 71 8.00 2.48 1.55
C THR A 71 7.03 1.81 2.53
N ILE A 72 5.77 1.63 2.15
CA ILE A 72 4.74 1.00 2.98
C ILE A 72 5.04 -0.50 3.18
N LEU A 73 5.43 -1.21 2.12
CA LEU A 73 5.78 -2.63 2.20
C LEU A 73 6.97 -2.85 3.14
N HIS A 74 7.99 -2.00 3.05
CA HIS A 74 9.15 -2.09 3.94
C HIS A 74 8.76 -1.79 5.39
N HIS A 75 7.88 -0.80 5.62
CA HIS A 75 7.33 -0.50 6.95
C HIS A 75 6.55 -1.67 7.57
N TRP A 76 5.85 -2.45 6.76
CA TRP A 76 5.13 -3.65 7.21
C TRP A 76 5.99 -4.91 7.30
N SER A 77 7.23 -4.88 6.81
CA SER A 77 8.11 -6.05 6.77
C SER A 77 8.78 -6.32 8.11
N ASP A 78 9.12 -7.59 8.34
CA ASP A 78 10.03 -7.98 9.43
C ASP A 78 11.44 -7.39 9.16
N PRO A 79 11.98 -6.53 10.03
CA PRO A 79 13.30 -5.94 9.85
C PRO A 79 14.44 -6.86 10.30
N THR A 80 14.13 -8.05 10.86
CA THR A 80 15.16 -8.97 11.36
C THR A 80 15.96 -9.57 10.22
N ILE A 81 17.27 -9.64 10.42
CA ILE A 81 18.23 -10.21 9.46
C ILE A 81 18.51 -11.69 9.74
N ASN A 82 18.23 -12.14 10.96
CA ASN A 82 18.39 -13.53 11.36
C ASN A 82 17.11 -14.28 11.05
N PRO A 83 17.16 -15.38 10.30
CA PRO A 83 15.98 -16.21 10.08
C PRO A 83 15.42 -16.68 11.42
N ALA A 84 14.09 -16.74 11.53
CA ALA A 84 13.45 -17.40 12.66
C ALA A 84 13.89 -18.86 12.74
N ASP A 85 14.13 -19.36 13.95
CA ASP A 85 14.59 -20.75 14.17
C ASP A 85 13.63 -21.79 13.58
N LYS A 86 12.34 -21.46 13.53
CA LYS A 86 11.29 -22.27 12.90
C LYS A 86 10.23 -21.36 12.28
N ALA A 87 9.63 -21.82 11.18
CA ALA A 87 8.45 -21.17 10.63
C ALA A 87 7.26 -21.40 11.56
N GLU A 88 6.71 -20.34 12.14
CA GLU A 88 5.37 -20.39 12.75
C GLU A 88 4.31 -20.46 11.64
N THR A 89 3.21 -21.16 11.89
CA THR A 89 2.24 -21.55 10.84
C THR A 89 1.66 -20.37 10.06
N LYS A 90 1.73 -20.44 8.71
CA LYS A 90 0.86 -19.79 7.69
C LYS A 90 0.33 -18.37 7.96
N ALA A 91 1.04 -17.53 8.69
CA ALA A 91 0.59 -16.19 9.05
C ALA A 91 1.09 -15.14 8.03
N ALA A 92 0.51 -15.14 6.83
CA ALA A 92 0.57 -13.96 5.97
C ALA A 92 -0.40 -12.91 6.55
N SER A 93 -0.03 -12.30 7.69
CA SER A 93 -0.83 -11.27 8.37
C SER A 93 -0.84 -9.93 7.62
N GLY A 94 0.10 -9.75 6.68
CA GLY A 94 0.27 -8.53 5.88
C GLY A 94 1.00 -7.39 6.62
N VAL A 95 1.22 -7.52 7.93
CA VAL A 95 1.91 -6.56 8.80
C VAL A 95 2.74 -7.36 9.80
N TRP A 96 4.00 -6.98 9.99
CA TRP A 96 4.86 -7.55 11.02
C TRP A 96 4.32 -7.22 12.42
N SER A 97 4.21 -8.24 13.29
CA SER A 97 3.63 -8.08 14.64
C SER A 97 4.49 -7.26 15.61
N GLY A 98 5.77 -7.01 15.27
CA GLY A 98 6.67 -6.14 16.02
C GLY A 98 6.57 -4.65 15.70
N ILE A 99 5.63 -4.26 14.83
CA ILE A 99 5.37 -2.85 14.50
C ILE A 99 4.92 -2.09 15.76
N LYS A 100 5.45 -0.88 15.95
CA LYS A 100 5.15 -0.01 17.10
C LYS A 100 4.29 1.16 16.69
#